data_AF-H0ST77-F1
#
_entry.id   AF-H0ST77-F1
#
_cell.length_a   1.000
_cell.length_b   1.000
_cell.length_c   1.000
_cell.angle_alpha   90.00
_cell.angle_beta   90.00
_cell.angle_gamma   90.00
#
_symmetry.space_group_name_H-M   'P 1'
#
loop_
_entity.id
_entity.type
_entity.pdbx_description
1 polymer ?
#
loop_
_entity_poly.entity_id
_entity_poly.type
_entity_poly.pdbx_seq_one_letter_code
_entity_poly.pdbx_strand_id
1 'polypeptide(L)'
;MADLTLDTARKILDATLAKGVEKKLKPLAVMVLDARGCLKAAAAQDGTSLMRAEVAHGKAYGALALGLGSRALFQRAQEQAYFIDAVNTLAQGRMVPVPGGVLIMDGTTLLGAVGVSGDTSDNDEICAIAGIEAAGLKANAG
;
A
#
# COMPACT_ATOMS: atom_id res chain seq x y z
N MET A 1 16.66 -14.40 7.87
CA MET A 1 15.41 -14.17 7.12
C MET A 1 15.52 -12.80 6.50
N ALA A 2 15.17 -12.63 5.22
CA ALA A 2 15.19 -11.31 4.60
C ALA A 2 14.01 -10.51 5.16
N ASP A 3 14.30 -9.49 5.96
CA ASP A 3 13.30 -8.62 6.59
C ASP A 3 13.35 -7.22 5.95
N LEU A 4 12.21 -6.55 5.88
CA LEU A 4 12.16 -5.16 5.42
C LEU A 4 12.87 -4.25 6.42
N THR A 5 14.07 -3.80 6.06
CA THR A 5 14.83 -2.84 6.88
C THR A 5 14.15 -1.48 6.92
N LEU A 6 14.43 -0.69 7.95
CA LEU A 6 13.91 0.68 8.06
C LEU A 6 14.43 1.56 6.92
N ASP A 7 15.70 1.40 6.53
CA ASP A 7 16.32 2.19 5.47
C ASP A 7 15.70 1.88 4.10
N THR A 8 15.44 0.60 3.82
CA THR A 8 14.69 0.20 2.61
C THR A 8 13.28 0.78 2.63
N ALA A 9 12.57 0.72 3.77
CA ALA A 9 11.23 1.29 3.89
C ALA A 9 11.19 2.81 3.67
N ARG A 10 12.19 3.54 4.17
CA ARG A 10 12.35 4.99 3.92
C ARG A 10 12.61 5.27 2.45
N LYS A 11 13.51 4.51 1.82
CA LYS A 11 13.79 4.64 0.39
C LYS A 11 12.54 4.45 -0.48
N ILE A 12 11.72 3.45 -0.14
CA ILE A 12 10.43 3.20 -0.81
C ILE A 12 9.51 4.42 -0.64
N LEU A 13 9.35 4.90 0.61
CA LEU A 13 8.51 6.04 0.92
C LEU A 13 8.92 7.29 0.14
N ASP A 14 10.20 7.65 0.18
CA ASP A 14 10.74 8.85 -0.47
C ASP A 14 10.55 8.78 -1.99
N ALA A 15 10.82 7.62 -2.59
CA ALA A 15 10.63 7.40 -4.02
C ALA A 15 9.15 7.42 -4.44
N THR A 16 8.25 6.89 -3.61
CA THR A 16 6.79 6.98 -3.83
C THR A 16 6.33 8.44 -3.84
N LEU A 17 6.75 9.24 -2.86
CA LEU A 17 6.39 10.66 -2.80
C LEU A 17 6.99 11.45 -3.98
N ALA A 18 8.25 11.18 -4.33
CA ALA A 18 8.91 11.79 -5.48
C ALA A 18 8.14 11.49 -6.79
N LYS A 19 7.63 10.26 -6.95
CA LYS A 19 6.80 9.91 -8.12
C LYS A 19 5.48 10.68 -8.15
N GLY A 20 4.86 10.91 -7.00
CA GLY A 20 3.65 11.74 -6.89
C GLY A 20 3.90 13.18 -7.32
N VAL A 21 5.04 13.76 -6.91
CA VAL A 21 5.47 15.10 -7.34
C VAL A 21 5.74 15.15 -8.85
N GLU A 22 6.49 14.18 -9.38
CA GLU A 22 6.79 14.07 -10.83
C GLU A 22 5.51 14.05 -11.67
N LYS A 23 4.49 13.30 -11.21
CA LYS A 23 3.20 13.16 -11.88
C LYS A 23 2.21 14.29 -11.59
N LYS A 24 2.58 15.28 -10.78
CA LYS A 24 1.74 16.42 -10.38
C LYS A 24 0.40 15.96 -9.77
N LEU A 25 0.46 14.93 -8.93
CA LEU A 25 -0.72 14.39 -8.26
C LEU A 25 -1.16 15.29 -7.08
N LYS A 26 -2.35 15.04 -6.56
CA LYS A 26 -2.78 15.58 -5.26
C LYS A 26 -1.84 15.11 -4.13
N PRO A 27 -1.79 15.84 -2.99
CA PRO A 27 -1.01 15.44 -1.83
C PRO A 27 -1.29 14.00 -1.40
N LEU A 28 -0.23 13.21 -1.22
CA LEU A 28 -0.28 11.79 -0.89
C LEU A 28 0.05 11.53 0.58
N ALA A 29 -0.60 10.51 1.14
CA ALA A 29 -0.16 9.81 2.34
C ALA A 29 0.37 8.42 1.96
N VAL A 30 1.49 8.02 2.55
CA VAL A 30 2.21 6.77 2.26
C VAL A 30 2.45 6.03 3.57
N MET A 31 2.05 4.76 3.62
CA MET A 31 2.25 3.86 4.75
C MET A 31 3.03 2.63 4.29
N VAL A 32 4.14 2.31 4.95
CA VAL A 32 4.98 1.14 4.66
C VAL A 32 4.95 0.19 5.85
N LEU A 33 4.46 -1.02 5.65
CA LEU A 33 4.33 -2.07 6.65
C LEU A 33 5.32 -3.21 6.34
N ASP A 34 5.90 -3.85 7.35
CA ASP A 34 6.63 -5.11 7.18
C ASP A 34 5.67 -6.31 7.07
N ALA A 35 6.23 -7.51 6.83
CA ALA A 35 5.45 -8.74 6.66
C ALA A 35 4.61 -9.14 7.90
N ARG A 36 4.86 -8.56 9.07
CA ARG A 36 4.06 -8.77 10.30
C ARG A 36 2.91 -7.77 10.41
N GLY A 37 2.82 -6.82 9.47
CA GLY A 37 1.92 -5.67 9.54
C GLY A 37 2.42 -4.56 10.44
N CYS A 38 3.70 -4.57 10.86
CA CYS A 38 4.26 -3.52 11.70
C CYS A 38 4.62 -2.29 10.85
N LEU A 39 4.25 -1.10 11.32
CA LEU A 39 4.59 0.15 10.65
C LEU A 39 6.10 0.39 10.66
N LYS A 40 6.69 0.50 9.47
CA LYS A 40 8.11 0.80 9.27
C LYS A 40 8.35 2.26 8.95
N ALA A 41 7.54 2.83 8.05
CA ALA A 41 7.65 4.23 7.66
C ALA A 41 6.27 4.79 7.29
N ALA A 42 6.06 6.07 7.58
CA ALA A 42 4.82 6.78 7.34
C ALA A 42 5.13 8.24 6.99
N ALA A 43 4.42 8.79 6.02
CA ALA A 43 4.42 10.22 5.74
C ALA A 43 3.10 10.65 5.13
N ALA A 44 2.72 11.90 5.37
CA ALA A 44 1.61 12.57 4.71
C ALA A 44 2.11 13.93 4.22
N GLN A 45 1.89 14.24 2.94
CA GLN A 45 2.23 15.54 2.38
C GLN A 45 1.27 16.63 2.88
N ASP A 46 1.74 17.87 2.90
CA ASP A 46 0.90 19.01 3.24
C ASP A 46 -0.33 19.07 2.33
N GLY A 47 -1.50 19.31 2.94
CA GLY A 47 -2.77 19.40 2.21
C GLY A 47 -3.51 18.07 1.99
N THR A 48 -3.03 16.94 2.53
CA THR A 48 -3.84 15.71 2.57
C THR A 48 -5.11 15.89 3.40
N SER A 49 -6.22 15.30 2.98
CA SER A 49 -7.45 15.24 3.79
C SER A 49 -7.30 14.31 5.00
N LEU A 50 -8.09 14.55 6.06
CA LEU A 50 -8.02 13.88 7.36
C LEU A 50 -7.73 12.36 7.32
N MET A 51 -8.51 11.60 6.54
CA MET A 51 -8.48 10.13 6.56
C MET A 51 -7.41 9.48 5.66
N ARG A 52 -6.50 10.25 5.02
CA ARG A 52 -5.62 9.67 3.99
C ARG A 52 -4.59 8.71 4.55
N ALA A 53 -4.09 8.96 5.76
CA ALA A 53 -3.15 8.07 6.42
C ALA A 53 -3.81 6.71 6.74
N GLU A 54 -5.04 6.73 7.26
CA GLU A 54 -5.83 5.56 7.62
C GLU A 54 -6.23 4.78 6.36
N VAL A 55 -6.63 5.47 5.29
CA VAL A 55 -6.95 4.83 4.01
C VAL A 55 -5.70 4.18 3.41
N ALA A 56 -4.57 4.87 3.40
CA ALA A 56 -3.30 4.30 2.93
C ALA A 56 -2.91 3.06 3.75
N HIS A 57 -2.99 3.15 5.09
CA HIS A 57 -2.76 2.00 5.97
C HIS A 57 -3.71 0.85 5.64
N GLY A 58 -5.01 1.11 5.47
CA GLY A 58 -6.00 0.08 5.22
C GLY A 58 -5.83 -0.63 3.87
N LYS A 59 -5.33 0.08 2.85
CA LYS A 59 -4.93 -0.53 1.57
C LYS A 59 -3.72 -1.46 1.74
N ALA A 60 -2.67 -1.03 2.45
CA ALA A 60 -1.48 -1.86 2.73
C ALA A 60 -1.81 -3.08 3.59
N TYR A 61 -2.57 -2.85 4.67
CA TYR A 61 -2.98 -3.88 5.62
C TYR A 61 -3.87 -4.92 4.96
N GLY A 62 -4.86 -4.50 4.16
CA GLY A 62 -5.69 -5.43 3.40
C GLY A 62 -4.86 -6.28 2.46
N ALA A 63 -3.88 -5.67 1.77
CA ALA A 63 -3.02 -6.42 0.87
C ALA A 63 -2.20 -7.49 1.61
N LEU A 64 -1.61 -7.15 2.76
CA LEU A 64 -0.89 -8.09 3.61
C LEU A 64 -1.79 -9.19 4.18
N ALA A 65 -2.96 -8.82 4.71
CA ALA A 65 -3.88 -9.73 5.39
C ALA A 65 -4.34 -10.88 4.49
N LEU A 66 -4.47 -10.63 3.18
CA LEU A 66 -4.90 -11.63 2.21
C LEU A 66 -3.78 -12.11 1.28
N GLY A 67 -2.57 -11.58 1.41
CA GLY A 67 -1.43 -11.90 0.53
C GLY A 67 -1.69 -11.58 -0.94
N LEU A 68 -2.55 -10.59 -1.21
CA LEU A 68 -3.01 -10.20 -2.54
C LEU A 68 -2.93 -8.68 -2.62
N GLY A 69 -2.39 -8.12 -3.70
CA GLY A 69 -2.43 -6.66 -3.84
C GLY A 69 -3.86 -6.12 -3.86
N SER A 70 -4.03 -4.89 -3.39
CA SER A 70 -5.36 -4.30 -3.15
C SER A 70 -6.22 -4.14 -4.41
N ARG A 71 -5.62 -4.14 -5.61
CA ARG A 71 -6.38 -4.21 -6.88
C ARG A 71 -7.10 -5.54 -7.06
N ALA A 72 -6.45 -6.66 -6.72
CA ALA A 72 -7.11 -7.96 -6.73
C ALA A 72 -8.22 -8.01 -5.66
N LEU A 73 -8.04 -7.34 -4.52
CA LEU A 73 -9.10 -7.20 -3.52
C LEU A 73 -10.29 -6.39 -4.04
N PHE A 74 -10.04 -5.34 -4.81
CA PHE A 74 -11.08 -4.56 -5.46
C PHE A 74 -11.88 -5.37 -6.48
N GLN A 75 -11.21 -6.18 -7.30
CA GLN A 75 -11.90 -7.10 -8.22
C GLN A 75 -12.75 -8.11 -7.45
N ARG A 76 -12.18 -8.72 -6.40
CA ARG A 76 -12.92 -9.66 -5.55
C ARG A 76 -14.07 -8.99 -4.80
N ALA A 77 -13.99 -7.71 -4.47
CA ALA A 77 -15.11 -6.99 -3.86
C ALA A 77 -16.30 -6.82 -4.83
N GLN A 78 -16.04 -6.74 -6.14
CA GLN A 78 -17.09 -6.69 -7.15
C GLN A 78 -17.72 -8.06 -7.41
N GLU A 79 -16.91 -9.13 -7.38
CA GLU A 79 -17.36 -10.49 -7.69
C GLU A 79 -17.90 -11.26 -6.47
N GLN A 80 -17.34 -10.99 -5.29
CA GLN A 80 -17.54 -11.76 -4.05
C GLN A 80 -17.69 -10.81 -2.84
N ALA A 81 -18.56 -9.80 -2.96
CA ALA A 81 -18.75 -8.75 -1.96
C ALA A 81 -18.97 -9.30 -0.54
N TYR A 82 -19.77 -10.35 -0.38
CA TYR A 82 -20.03 -10.98 0.92
C TYR A 82 -18.76 -11.51 1.59
N PHE A 83 -17.86 -12.12 0.80
CA PHE A 83 -16.59 -12.61 1.33
C PHE A 83 -15.70 -11.45 1.79
N ILE A 84 -15.57 -10.39 0.98
CA ILE A 84 -14.75 -9.24 1.35
C ILE A 84 -15.30 -8.54 2.60
N ASP A 85 -16.61 -8.41 2.74
CA ASP A 85 -17.25 -7.83 3.93
C ASP A 85 -17.00 -8.69 5.19
N ALA A 86 -17.13 -10.01 5.08
CA ALA A 86 -16.82 -10.93 6.17
C ALA A 86 -15.35 -10.83 6.61
N VAL A 87 -14.40 -10.80 5.67
CA VAL A 87 -12.98 -10.62 6.01
C VAL A 87 -12.73 -9.23 6.60
N ASN A 88 -13.37 -8.17 6.10
CA ASN A 88 -13.19 -6.82 6.65
C ASN A 88 -13.73 -6.73 8.09
N THR A 89 -14.83 -7.42 8.38
CA THR A 89 -15.35 -7.58 9.74
C THR A 89 -14.32 -8.24 10.66
N LEU A 90 -13.68 -9.34 10.22
CA LEU A 90 -12.58 -9.97 10.97
C LEU A 90 -11.38 -9.05 11.18
N ALA A 91 -11.08 -8.21 10.18
CA ALA A 91 -10.06 -7.18 10.26
C ALA A 91 -10.45 -5.97 11.13
N GLN A 92 -11.65 -5.97 11.73
CA GLN A 92 -12.22 -4.86 12.51
C GLN A 92 -12.35 -3.58 11.68
N GLY A 93 -12.78 -3.72 10.42
CA GLY A 93 -12.99 -2.62 9.49
C GLY A 93 -11.71 -1.96 8.97
N ARG A 94 -10.53 -2.53 9.25
CA ARG A 94 -9.24 -1.93 8.89
C ARG A 94 -8.88 -2.08 7.41
N MET A 95 -9.55 -2.94 6.65
CA MET A 95 -9.20 -3.13 5.24
C MET A 95 -9.91 -2.11 4.35
N VAL A 96 -9.17 -1.62 3.36
CA VAL A 96 -9.72 -0.80 2.28
C VAL A 96 -9.46 -1.52 0.95
N PRO A 97 -10.47 -2.21 0.38
CA PRO A 97 -10.32 -3.05 -0.81
C PRO A 97 -10.40 -2.24 -2.12
N VAL A 98 -9.53 -1.24 -2.27
CA VAL A 98 -9.36 -0.45 -3.51
C VAL A 98 -7.88 -0.32 -3.87
N PRO A 99 -7.51 -0.08 -5.16
CA PRO A 99 -6.11 0.00 -5.56
C PRO A 99 -5.29 1.04 -4.79
N GLY A 100 -3.98 0.80 -4.68
CA GLY A 100 -3.02 1.66 -3.96
C GLY A 100 -2.29 0.97 -2.79
N GLY A 101 -2.70 -0.24 -2.42
CA GLY A 101 -1.96 -1.18 -1.56
C GLY A 101 -1.23 -2.22 -2.39
N VAL A 102 0.10 -2.27 -2.29
CA VAL A 102 1.00 -3.07 -3.14
C VAL A 102 1.97 -3.87 -2.26
N LEU A 103 2.10 -5.15 -2.52
CA LEU A 103 3.03 -6.03 -1.79
C LEU A 103 4.48 -5.78 -2.22
N ILE A 104 5.39 -5.84 -1.25
CA ILE A 104 6.83 -5.70 -1.41
C ILE A 104 7.44 -7.10 -1.44
N MET A 105 8.01 -7.49 -2.58
CA MET A 105 8.58 -8.82 -2.78
C MET A 105 10.09 -8.76 -3.02
N ASP A 106 10.82 -9.71 -2.44
CA ASP A 106 12.21 -10.04 -2.80
C ASP A 106 12.24 -11.46 -3.37
N GLY A 107 12.26 -11.55 -4.70
CA GLY A 107 12.00 -12.78 -5.43
C GLY A 107 10.60 -13.32 -5.11
N THR A 108 10.54 -14.45 -4.40
CA THR A 108 9.29 -15.08 -3.92
C THR A 108 8.98 -14.76 -2.45
N THR A 109 9.88 -14.05 -1.76
CA THR A 109 9.73 -13.72 -0.33
C THR A 109 8.90 -12.46 -0.18
N LEU A 110 7.83 -12.53 0.61
CA LEU A 110 7.05 -11.35 1.00
C LEU A 110 7.78 -10.60 2.12
N LEU A 111 8.14 -9.34 1.87
CA LEU A 111 8.82 -8.48 2.85
C LEU A 111 7.86 -7.54 3.59
N GLY A 112 6.73 -7.18 2.97
CA GLY A 112 5.83 -6.15 3.48
C GLY A 112 4.83 -5.64 2.45
N ALA A 113 4.25 -4.47 2.71
CA ALA A 113 3.41 -3.76 1.75
C ALA A 113 3.52 -2.24 1.88
N VAL A 114 3.25 -1.55 0.78
CA VAL A 114 3.08 -0.10 0.72
C VAL A 114 1.62 0.21 0.45
N GLY A 115 1.08 1.20 1.15
CA GLY A 115 -0.24 1.76 0.89
C GLY A 115 -0.12 3.24 0.60
N VAL A 116 -0.80 3.71 -0.44
CA VAL A 116 -0.80 5.11 -0.85
C VAL A 116 -2.24 5.60 -0.97
N SER A 117 -2.48 6.83 -0.48
CA SER A 117 -3.75 7.52 -0.66
C SER A 117 -3.59 9.01 -0.80
N GLY A 118 -4.18 9.59 -1.85
CA GLY A 118 -4.30 11.04 -1.97
C GLY A 118 -4.97 11.48 -3.27
N ASP A 119 -4.70 10.74 -4.35
CA ASP A 119 -5.26 11.00 -5.67
C ASP A 119 -6.30 9.93 -6.04
N THR A 120 -6.39 9.56 -7.32
CA THR A 120 -7.13 8.38 -7.76
C THR A 120 -6.40 7.11 -7.33
N SER A 121 -7.14 6.02 -7.11
CA SER A 121 -6.56 4.74 -6.69
C SER A 121 -5.50 4.20 -7.66
N ASP A 122 -5.67 4.43 -8.96
CA ASP A 122 -4.68 4.04 -9.98
C ASP A 122 -3.40 4.86 -9.87
N ASN A 123 -3.52 6.18 -9.64
CA ASN A 123 -2.36 7.05 -9.45
C ASN A 123 -1.61 6.75 -8.14
N ASP A 124 -2.35 6.48 -7.06
CA ASP A 124 -1.80 6.03 -5.79
C ASP A 124 -0.96 4.73 -5.99
N GLU A 125 -1.52 3.74 -6.70
CA GLU A 125 -0.85 2.47 -6.99
C GLU A 125 0.41 2.63 -7.84
N ILE A 126 0.37 3.48 -8.88
CA ILE A 126 1.53 3.76 -9.71
C ILE A 126 2.69 4.33 -8.86
N CYS A 127 2.39 5.19 -7.89
CA CYS A 127 3.42 5.73 -7.00
C CYS A 127 3.96 4.68 -6.03
N ALA A 128 3.10 3.79 -5.53
CA ALA A 128 3.51 2.67 -4.69
C ALA A 128 4.46 1.72 -5.44
N ILE A 129 4.10 1.32 -6.66
CA ILE A 129 4.93 0.46 -7.54
C ILE A 129 6.29 1.12 -7.78
N ALA A 130 6.31 2.38 -8.21
CA ALA A 130 7.55 3.10 -8.49
C ALA A 130 8.47 3.18 -7.27
N GLY A 131 7.93 3.38 -6.07
CA GLY A 131 8.72 3.42 -4.84
C GLY A 131 9.36 2.08 -4.50
N ILE A 132 8.61 0.97 -4.65
CA ILE A 132 9.11 -0.39 -4.42
C ILE A 132 10.22 -0.73 -5.42
N GLU A 133 10.00 -0.45 -6.70
CA GLU A 133 10.96 -0.74 -7.77
C GLU A 133 12.24 0.11 -7.64
N ALA A 134 12.13 1.37 -7.22
CA ALA A 134 13.29 2.23 -6.94
C ALA A 134 14.16 1.70 -5.79
N ALA A 135 13.58 0.90 -4.88
CA ALA A 135 14.32 0.20 -3.84
C ALA A 135 15.00 -1.10 -4.31
N GLY A 136 14.83 -1.48 -5.58
CA GLY A 136 15.38 -2.72 -6.14
C GLY A 136 14.55 -3.97 -5.81
N LEU A 137 13.29 -3.77 -5.42
CA LEU A 137 12.36 -4.84 -5.03
C LEU A 137 11.26 -4.99 -6.07
N LYS A 138 10.55 -6.12 -6.02
CA LYS A 138 9.45 -6.40 -6.94
C LYS A 138 8.12 -5.98 -6.32
N ALA A 139 7.38 -5.14 -7.04
CA ALA A 139 6.02 -4.76 -6.68
C ALA A 139 5.01 -5.84 -7.14
N ASN A 140 4.03 -6.15 -6.29
CA ASN A 140 2.88 -6.97 -6.66
C ASN A 140 1.58 -6.27 -6.25
N ALA A 141 0.88 -5.71 -7.23
CA ALA A 141 -0.36 -4.95 -7.05
C ALA A 141 -1.63 -5.81 -7.09
N GLY A 142 -1.51 -7.11 -7.41
CA GLY A 142 -2.63 -8.02 -7.65
C GLY A 142 -2.83 -8.29 -9.13
#